data_AF-A0A2V2T475-F1
#
_entry.id   AF-A0A2V2T475-F1
#
_cell.length_a   1.000
_cell.length_b   1.000
_cell.length_c   1.000
_cell.angle_alpha   90.00
_cell.angle_beta   90.00
_cell.angle_gamma   90.00
#
_symmetry.space_group_name_H-M   'P 1'
#
loop_
_entity.id
_entity.type
_entity.pdbx_description
1 polymer ?
#
loop_
_entity_poly.entity_id
_entity_poly.type
_entity_poly.pdbx_seq_one_letter_code
_entity_poly.pdbx_strand_id
1 'polypeptide(L)'
;AAPGDHRDPAKLVELINREGVTTLHFVPSMLQAFLQDAAVDSCTSLKRIVCSGEALPVDAQQQVFAKLPQAGLYNLYGPTEAAIDVTHWTCVEEGKDAVPIGQPIANLGCHILDDNLEPVPAGVLGELYLAGEGLARG
;
A
#
# COMPACT_ATOMS: atom_id res chain seq x y z
N ALA A 1 -22.15 -2.16 6.98
CA ALA A 1 -21.42 -3.43 7.13
C ALA A 1 -21.44 -3.85 8.59
N ALA A 2 -21.65 -5.14 8.88
CA ALA A 2 -21.53 -5.67 10.23
C ALA A 2 -20.04 -5.85 10.62
N PRO A 3 -19.69 -5.87 11.92
CA PRO A 3 -18.34 -6.19 12.36
C PRO A 3 -17.87 -7.53 11.77
N GLY A 4 -16.69 -7.56 11.17
CA GLY A 4 -16.11 -8.75 10.54
C GLY A 4 -16.36 -8.90 9.03
N ASP A 5 -17.32 -8.17 8.44
CA ASP A 5 -17.59 -8.24 6.99
C ASP A 5 -16.40 -7.79 6.14
N HIS A 6 -15.47 -6.99 6.70
CA HIS A 6 -14.23 -6.60 6.04
C HIS A 6 -13.28 -7.77 5.74
N ARG A 7 -13.52 -8.95 6.31
CA ARG A 7 -12.70 -10.16 6.10
C ARG A 7 -13.34 -11.16 5.13
N ASP A 8 -14.55 -10.88 4.65
CA ASP A 8 -15.30 -11.73 3.73
C ASP A 8 -15.21 -11.14 2.32
N PRO A 9 -14.39 -11.72 1.42
CA PRO A 9 -14.20 -11.21 0.06
C PRO A 9 -15.50 -11.08 -0.72
N ALA A 10 -16.42 -12.05 -0.60
CA ALA A 10 -17.66 -12.04 -1.35
C ALA A 10 -18.57 -10.88 -0.94
N LYS A 11 -18.66 -10.61 0.37
CA LYS A 11 -19.41 -9.45 0.90
C LYS A 11 -18.75 -8.12 0.52
N LEU A 12 -17.42 -8.07 0.47
CA LEU A 12 -16.70 -6.89 0.00
C LEU A 12 -17.02 -6.60 -1.47
N VAL A 13 -16.96 -7.62 -2.34
CA VAL A 13 -17.32 -7.48 -3.76
C VAL A 13 -18.77 -6.99 -3.90
N GLU A 14 -19.71 -7.59 -3.19
CA GLU A 14 -21.11 -7.17 -3.22
C GLU A 14 -21.27 -5.70 -2.79
N LEU A 15 -20.60 -5.30 -1.70
CA LEU A 15 -20.63 -3.93 -1.20
C LEU A 15 -20.01 -2.94 -2.18
N ILE A 16 -18.86 -3.28 -2.79
CA ILE A 16 -18.18 -2.44 -3.77
C ILE A 16 -19.09 -2.16 -4.95
N ASN A 17 -19.71 -3.22 -5.49
CA ASN A 17 -20.60 -3.12 -6.65
C ASN A 17 -21.90 -2.38 -6.32
N ARG A 18 -22.49 -2.64 -5.15
CA ARG A 18 -23.75 -2.01 -4.73
C ARG A 18 -23.59 -0.51 -4.48
N GLU A 19 -22.52 -0.11 -3.79
CA GLU A 19 -22.31 1.29 -3.39
C GLU A 19 -21.45 2.07 -4.38
N GLY A 20 -20.92 1.42 -5.41
CA GLY A 20 -20.01 2.06 -6.39
C GLY A 20 -18.72 2.56 -5.75
N VAL A 21 -18.13 1.77 -4.83
CA VAL A 21 -16.90 2.17 -4.11
C VAL A 21 -15.78 2.44 -5.11
N THR A 22 -15.07 3.56 -4.93
CA THR A 22 -13.99 4.00 -5.84
C THR A 22 -12.60 3.88 -5.23
N THR A 23 -12.49 3.87 -3.90
CA THR A 23 -11.21 3.84 -3.18
C THR A 23 -11.27 2.80 -2.07
N LEU A 24 -10.27 1.92 -2.02
CA LEU A 24 -10.10 0.92 -0.96
C LEU A 24 -8.72 1.07 -0.32
N HIS A 25 -8.62 0.69 0.95
CA HIS A 25 -7.37 0.58 1.67
C HIS A 25 -7.29 -0.81 2.32
N PHE A 26 -6.23 -1.54 2.01
CA PHE A 26 -5.97 -2.87 2.51
C PHE A 26 -4.63 -2.94 3.24
N VAL A 27 -4.53 -3.90 4.15
CA VAL A 27 -3.24 -4.52 4.48
C VAL A 27 -2.94 -5.56 3.37
N PRO A 28 -1.69 -5.71 2.89
CA PRO A 28 -1.36 -6.62 1.78
C PRO A 28 -1.92 -8.04 1.91
N SER A 29 -1.87 -8.66 3.10
CA SER A 29 -2.49 -9.97 3.36
C SER A 29 -4.01 -9.99 3.10
N MET A 30 -4.74 -8.91 3.42
CA MET A 30 -6.17 -8.78 3.10
C MET A 30 -6.41 -8.56 1.61
N LEU A 31 -5.55 -7.79 0.93
CA LEU A 31 -5.64 -7.64 -0.52
C LEU A 31 -5.49 -9.00 -1.20
N GLN A 32 -4.53 -9.82 -0.79
CA GLN A 32 -4.36 -11.17 -1.34
C GLN A 32 -5.61 -12.03 -1.14
N ALA A 33 -6.21 -12.01 0.04
CA ALA A 33 -7.45 -12.74 0.31
C ALA A 33 -8.61 -12.24 -0.55
N PHE A 34 -8.76 -10.92 -0.70
CA PHE A 34 -9.76 -10.31 -1.57
C PHE A 34 -9.57 -10.76 -3.03
N LEU A 35 -8.34 -10.75 -3.53
CA LEU A 35 -8.01 -11.17 -4.90
C LEU A 35 -8.28 -12.65 -5.17
N GLN A 36 -8.45 -13.50 -4.17
CA GLN A 36 -8.82 -14.91 -4.40
C GLN A 36 -10.27 -15.07 -4.86
N ASP A 37 -11.14 -14.08 -4.62
CA ASP A 37 -12.53 -14.15 -5.08
C ASP A 37 -12.58 -14.05 -6.61
N ALA A 38 -13.43 -14.90 -7.22
CA ALA A 38 -13.58 -14.98 -8.66
C ALA A 38 -14.30 -13.76 -9.23
N ALA A 39 -15.14 -13.08 -8.44
CA ALA A 39 -15.96 -11.95 -8.86
C ALA A 39 -15.27 -10.59 -8.66
N VAL A 40 -13.98 -10.55 -8.29
CA VAL A 40 -13.24 -9.29 -8.10
C VAL A 40 -13.23 -8.43 -9.36
N ASP A 41 -13.10 -9.05 -10.53
CA ASP A 41 -13.09 -8.36 -11.84
C ASP A 41 -14.37 -7.54 -12.11
N SER A 42 -15.49 -7.88 -11.46
CA SER A 42 -16.74 -7.13 -11.53
C SER A 42 -16.68 -5.75 -10.83
N CYS A 43 -15.67 -5.51 -9.97
CA CYS A 43 -15.48 -4.27 -9.19
C CYS A 43 -14.95 -3.10 -10.05
N THR A 44 -15.68 -2.79 -11.13
CA THR A 44 -15.29 -1.81 -12.17
C THR A 44 -15.33 -0.35 -11.69
N SER A 45 -16.02 -0.07 -10.58
CA SER A 45 -16.05 1.26 -9.95
C SER A 45 -14.73 1.65 -9.30
N LEU A 46 -13.88 0.68 -8.93
CA LEU A 46 -12.63 0.93 -8.25
C LEU A 46 -11.68 1.76 -9.13
N LYS A 47 -11.10 2.80 -8.52
CA LYS A 47 -10.11 3.70 -9.13
C LYS A 47 -8.78 3.71 -8.37
N ARG A 48 -8.82 3.49 -7.06
CA ARG A 48 -7.64 3.51 -6.19
C ARG A 48 -7.67 2.38 -5.19
N ILE A 49 -6.59 1.61 -5.14
CA ILE A 49 -6.34 0.59 -4.13
C ILE A 49 -5.06 1.01 -3.42
N VAL A 50 -5.17 1.27 -2.13
CA VAL A 50 -4.05 1.63 -1.27
C VAL A 50 -3.68 0.42 -0.43
N CYS A 51 -2.39 0.15 -0.30
CA CYS A 51 -1.84 -0.88 0.58
C CYS A 51 -0.86 -0.26 1.56
N SER A 52 -0.92 -0.64 2.83
CA SER A 52 0.12 -0.31 3.82
C SER A 52 0.11 -1.29 5.00
N GLY A 53 1.15 -1.23 5.84
CA GLY A 53 1.26 -2.03 7.06
C GLY A 53 2.00 -3.36 6.92
N GLU A 54 2.22 -3.87 5.71
CA GLU A 54 3.08 -5.02 5.42
C GLU A 54 3.85 -4.77 4.12
N ALA A 55 4.86 -5.59 3.83
CA ALA A 55 5.50 -5.59 2.51
C ALA A 55 4.50 -6.06 1.44
N LEU A 56 4.27 -5.26 0.41
CA LEU A 56 3.38 -5.62 -0.70
C LEU A 56 4.04 -6.66 -1.62
N PRO A 57 3.48 -7.88 -1.76
CA PRO A 57 4.07 -8.90 -2.62
C PRO A 57 3.88 -8.58 -4.11
N VAL A 58 4.90 -8.86 -4.93
CA VAL A 58 4.85 -8.63 -6.39
C VAL A 58 3.70 -9.41 -7.05
N ASP A 59 3.44 -10.63 -6.60
CA ASP A 59 2.31 -11.44 -7.10
C ASP A 59 0.95 -10.77 -6.85
N ALA A 60 0.75 -10.15 -5.68
CA ALA A 60 -0.48 -9.41 -5.39
C ALA A 60 -0.63 -8.19 -6.32
N GLN A 61 0.46 -7.46 -6.57
CA GLN A 61 0.47 -6.36 -7.54
C GLN A 61 0.08 -6.85 -8.94
N GLN A 62 0.67 -7.94 -9.42
CA GLN A 62 0.38 -8.51 -10.75
C GLN A 62 -1.09 -8.94 -10.85
N GLN A 63 -1.64 -9.57 -9.81
CA GLN A 63 -3.05 -9.94 -9.77
C GLN A 63 -3.98 -8.73 -9.79
N VAL A 64 -3.65 -7.63 -9.10
CA VAL A 64 -4.42 -6.37 -9.19
C VAL A 64 -4.44 -5.86 -10.62
N PHE A 65 -3.28 -5.77 -11.28
CA PHE A 65 -3.20 -5.27 -12.65
C PHE A 65 -3.95 -6.15 -13.66
N ALA A 66 -3.93 -7.47 -13.46
CA ALA A 66 -4.66 -8.41 -14.30
C ALA A 66 -6.18 -8.34 -14.09
N LYS A 67 -6.65 -8.30 -12.83
CA LYS A 67 -8.09 -8.38 -12.50
C LYS A 67 -8.79 -7.02 -12.49
N LEU A 68 -8.07 -5.94 -12.19
CA LEU A 68 -8.60 -4.58 -12.01
C LEU A 68 -7.78 -3.54 -12.77
N PRO A 69 -7.61 -3.67 -14.10
CA PRO A 69 -6.73 -2.82 -14.91
C PRO A 69 -7.12 -1.33 -14.90
N GLN A 70 -8.34 -0.99 -14.51
CA GLN A 70 -8.84 0.38 -14.37
C GLN A 70 -8.44 1.07 -13.05
N ALA A 71 -7.93 0.32 -12.07
CA ALA A 71 -7.61 0.81 -10.75
C ALA A 71 -6.10 1.04 -10.59
N GLY A 72 -5.72 2.21 -10.05
CA GLY A 72 -4.34 2.45 -9.62
C GLY A 72 -4.05 1.74 -8.30
N LEU A 73 -2.87 1.14 -8.19
CA LEU A 73 -2.37 0.52 -6.96
C LEU A 73 -1.26 1.39 -6.34
N TYR A 74 -1.39 1.67 -5.04
CA TYR A 74 -0.48 2.52 -4.30
C TYR A 74 0.03 1.77 -3.07
N ASN A 75 1.34 1.69 -2.92
CA ASN A 75 1.98 1.13 -1.74
C ASN A 75 2.44 2.29 -0.86
N LEU A 76 1.89 2.38 0.34
CA LEU A 76 2.26 3.38 1.34
C LEU A 76 3.00 2.69 2.48
N TYR A 77 3.90 3.44 3.11
CA TYR A 77 4.62 2.99 4.29
C TYR A 77 4.69 4.12 5.28
N GLY A 78 4.33 3.83 6.53
CA GLY A 78 4.65 4.67 7.66
C GLY A 78 4.34 3.95 8.96
N PRO A 79 5.07 4.27 10.03
CA PRO A 79 4.72 3.84 11.37
C PRO A 79 3.64 4.76 11.97
N THR A 80 3.04 4.34 13.08
CA THR A 80 2.00 5.13 13.76
C THR A 80 2.55 6.47 14.27
N GLU A 81 3.82 6.45 14.66
CA GLU A 81 4.63 7.55 15.19
C GLU A 81 4.87 8.67 14.17
N ALA A 82 4.56 8.46 12.90
CA ALA A 82 4.73 9.45 11.83
C ALA A 82 3.42 9.73 11.06
N ALA A 83 2.29 9.63 11.75
CA ALA A 83 0.95 9.93 11.24
C ALA A 83 0.49 9.03 10.07
N ILE A 84 0.56 7.70 10.30
CA ILE A 84 0.07 6.62 9.43
C ILE A 84 1.00 6.31 8.27
N ASP A 85 1.16 7.20 7.29
CA ASP A 85 1.94 6.93 6.08
C ASP A 85 2.92 8.07 5.81
N VAL A 86 4.18 7.73 5.53
CA VAL A 86 5.29 8.67 5.32
C VAL A 86 5.81 8.64 3.90
N THR A 87 5.87 7.47 3.29
CA THR A 87 6.29 7.32 1.90
C THR A 87 5.16 6.74 1.06
N HIS A 88 5.19 7.06 -0.22
CA HIS A 88 4.25 6.51 -1.19
C HIS A 88 4.98 6.02 -2.45
N TRP A 89 4.45 4.93 -3.00
CA TRP A 89 4.84 4.40 -4.29
C TRP A 89 3.60 4.17 -5.15
N THR A 90 3.60 4.73 -6.36
CA THR A 90 2.62 4.38 -7.39
C THR A 90 3.11 3.12 -8.10
N CYS A 91 2.41 2.01 -7.91
CA CYS A 91 2.84 0.73 -8.46
C CYS A 91 2.76 0.75 -9.99
N VAL A 92 3.80 0.21 -10.62
CA VAL A 92 3.98 0.09 -12.07
C VAL A 92 4.68 -1.23 -12.37
N GLU A 93 4.46 -1.78 -13.57
CA GLU A 93 5.21 -2.96 -14.04
C GLU A 93 6.63 -2.57 -14.44
N GLU A 94 7.56 -2.68 -13.50
CA GLU A 94 8.99 -2.37 -13.71
C GLU A 94 9.89 -3.61 -13.73
N GLY A 95 9.33 -4.81 -13.56
CA GLY A 95 10.11 -6.06 -13.51
C GLY A 95 11.07 -6.15 -12.31
N LYS A 96 10.74 -5.47 -11.20
CA LYS A 96 11.50 -5.53 -9.94
C LYS A 96 11.11 -6.74 -9.11
N ASP A 97 12.06 -7.24 -8.32
CA ASP A 97 11.86 -8.38 -7.41
C ASP A 97 11.03 -8.04 -6.17
N ALA A 98 10.84 -6.75 -5.88
CA ALA A 98 10.05 -6.26 -4.76
C ALA A 98 9.34 -4.94 -5.10
N VAL A 99 8.21 -4.69 -4.45
CA VAL A 99 7.48 -3.42 -4.57
C VAL A 99 8.10 -2.39 -3.63
N PRO A 100 8.62 -1.25 -4.12
CA PRO A 100 9.21 -0.22 -3.27
C PRO A 100 8.19 0.39 -2.31
N ILE A 101 8.68 0.91 -1.17
CA ILE A 101 7.91 1.81 -0.30
C ILE A 101 7.90 3.26 -0.81
N GLY A 102 8.73 3.54 -1.82
CA GLY A 102 8.68 4.75 -2.63
C GLY A 102 9.39 5.96 -2.04
N GLN A 103 8.76 7.12 -2.14
CA GLN A 103 9.36 8.42 -1.82
C GLN A 103 8.55 9.14 -0.73
N PRO A 104 9.17 10.05 0.05
CA PRO A 104 8.48 10.80 1.09
C PRO A 104 7.30 11.60 0.53
N ILE A 105 6.18 11.58 1.26
CA ILE A 105 5.06 12.49 1.06
C ILE A 105 5.52 13.92 1.40
N ALA A 106 4.87 14.92 0.80
CA ALA A 106 5.18 16.32 1.02
C ALA A 106 5.30 16.67 2.52
N ASN A 107 6.30 17.50 2.86
CA ASN A 107 6.67 17.92 4.21
C ASN A 107 7.19 16.82 5.15
N LEU A 108 7.39 15.60 4.63
CA LEU A 108 8.05 14.51 5.33
C LEU A 108 9.42 14.20 4.72
N GLY A 109 10.30 13.64 5.53
CA GLY A 109 11.65 13.26 5.15
C GLY A 109 11.96 11.81 5.50
N CYS A 110 12.80 11.18 4.69
CA CYS A 110 13.34 9.86 4.96
C CYS A 110 14.86 9.89 4.76
N HIS A 111 15.59 9.31 5.70
CA HIS A 111 17.04 9.19 5.67
C HIS A 111 17.43 7.73 5.88
N ILE A 112 18.38 7.24 5.10
CA ILE A 112 18.99 5.92 5.33
C ILE A 112 20.36 6.16 5.93
N LEU A 113 20.55 5.76 7.19
CA LEU A 113 21.73 6.09 7.99
C LEU A 113 22.48 4.81 8.39
N ASP A 114 23.79 4.94 8.62
CA ASP A 114 24.61 3.90 9.25
C ASP A 114 24.62 4.00 10.78
N ASP A 115 25.41 3.14 11.44
CA ASP A 115 25.55 3.10 12.90
C ASP A 115 26.15 4.38 13.51
N ASN A 116 26.78 5.24 12.68
CA ASN A 116 27.32 6.54 13.09
C ASN A 116 26.33 7.69 12.82
N LEU A 117 25.09 7.37 12.39
CA LEU A 117 24.07 8.33 11.96
C LEU A 117 24.46 9.16 10.73
N GLU A 118 25.34 8.61 9.87
CA GLU A 118 25.76 9.26 8.63
C GLU A 118 24.94 8.70 7.44
N PRO A 119 24.57 9.53 6.44
CA PRO A 119 23.85 9.05 5.27
C PRO A 119 24.66 8.03 4.47
N VAL A 120 24.04 6.88 4.15
CA VAL A 120 24.68 5.86 3.33
C VAL A 120 24.56 6.17 1.83
N PRO A 121 25.51 5.70 0.99
CA PRO A 121 25.38 5.82 -0.47
C PRO A 121 24.17 5.07 -1.03
N ALA A 122 23.70 5.49 -2.21
CA ALA A 122 22.60 4.82 -2.89
C ALA A 122 22.90 3.32 -3.15
N GLY A 123 21.94 2.46 -2.80
CA GLY A 123 22.06 1.00 -2.94
C GLY A 123 22.77 0.30 -1.77
N VAL A 124 23.28 1.07 -0.79
CA VAL A 124 23.84 0.51 0.45
C VAL A 124 22.75 0.39 1.50
N LEU A 125 22.77 -0.72 2.25
CA LEU A 125 21.83 -0.95 3.34
C LEU A 125 22.15 -0.04 4.53
N GLY A 126 21.11 0.50 5.16
CA GLY A 126 21.18 1.24 6.42
C GLY A 126 19.81 1.27 7.10
N GLU A 127 19.72 1.94 8.23
CA GLU A 127 18.49 2.10 9.01
C GLU A 127 17.68 3.30 8.51
N LEU A 128 16.35 3.15 8.46
CA LEU A 128 15.43 4.18 7.99
C LEU A 128 15.00 5.11 9.13
N TYR A 129 15.33 6.38 8.99
CA TYR A 129 14.92 7.48 9.89
C TYR A 129 13.90 8.38 9.21
N LEU A 130 12.91 8.83 9.98
CA LEU A 130 11.79 9.63 9.51
C LEU A 130 11.85 11.03 10.13
N ALA A 131 11.50 12.05 9.36
CA ALA A 131 11.51 13.44 9.78
C ALA A 131 10.32 14.23 9.22
N GLY A 132 10.06 15.41 9.76
CA GLY A 132 9.09 16.36 9.21
C GLY A 132 7.83 16.55 10.06
N GLU A 133 6.83 17.20 9.47
CA GLU A 133 5.64 17.69 10.17
C GLU A 133 4.69 16.58 10.66
N GLY A 134 4.81 15.37 10.11
CA GLY A 134 3.97 14.22 10.47
C GLY A 134 4.40 13.47 11.74
N LEU A 135 5.51 13.85 12.36
CA LEU A 135 5.98 13.17 13.58
C LEU A 135 5.04 13.41 14.77
N ALA A 136 4.75 12.33 15.49
CA ALA A 136 4.07 12.37 16.78
C ALA A 136 4.91 13.13 17.82
N ARG A 137 4.26 13.53 18.92
CA ARG A 137 4.91 14.30 19.98
C ARG A 137 5.76 13.47 20.95
N GLY A 138 5.67 12.14 20.87
CA GLY A 138 6.20 11.19 21.85
C GLY A 138 5.15 10.67 22.82
#